data_AF-A0A961AWV2-F1
#
_entry.id   AF-A0A961AWV2-F1
#
_cell.length_a   1.000
_cell.length_b   1.000
_cell.length_c   1.000
_cell.angle_alpha   90.00
_cell.angle_beta   90.00
_cell.angle_gamma   90.00
#
_symmetry.space_group_name_H-M   'P 1'
#
loop_
_entity.id
_entity.type
_entity.pdbx_description
1 polymer ?
#
loop_
_entity_poly.entity_id
_entity_poly.type
_entity_poly.pdbx_seq_one_letter_code
_entity_poly.pdbx_strand_id
1 'polypeptide(L)'
;MKKTMSKTPRNKFTGILAGWDDLIQKGYGLEVSIDSKTAERNAYGANPDLCSLFAKLLGQIEKNFDTEKSSVNLAKSNWELRRALEIRKSNPSREKQLEKRVAKLSASYEAGVRDCGPLKGWFNQVPAASGYFESRQNRKNSIDLVHETKPEKEYAFIELKLDPNSGWPFYATFEILSYGFLYLFTRSNASLRERFKSPKEKQDGVLKAEKIRLIVLAPESYYSKSEQSVRVLDEFQGSIDSALREFVEKTVQNLEMGFEFRKFTNPVTTKEEIERFQGFEPALLGARLDEHI
;
A
#
# COMPACT_ATOMS: atom_id res chain seq x y z
N MET A 1 23.72 36.56 -2.95
CA MET A 1 23.21 35.36 -3.67
C MET A 1 22.23 34.63 -2.77
N LYS A 2 20.93 34.66 -3.08
CA LYS A 2 19.93 33.84 -2.37
C LYS A 2 20.10 32.40 -2.86
N LYS A 3 20.59 31.50 -2.00
CA LYS A 3 20.51 30.04 -2.24
C LYS A 3 19.03 29.69 -2.40
N THR A 4 18.61 29.42 -3.63
CA THR A 4 17.36 28.70 -3.90
C THR A 4 17.51 27.33 -3.26
N MET A 5 16.91 27.15 -2.07
CA MET A 5 16.75 25.81 -1.51
C MET A 5 15.91 25.02 -2.52
N SER A 6 16.54 24.06 -3.19
CA SER A 6 15.88 22.99 -3.92
C SER A 6 14.88 22.37 -2.95
N LYS A 7 13.58 22.63 -3.15
CA LYS A 7 12.53 21.95 -2.41
C LYS A 7 12.66 20.46 -2.74
N THR A 8 12.96 19.64 -1.75
CA THR A 8 12.85 18.18 -1.87
C THR A 8 11.48 17.86 -2.46
N PRO A 9 11.38 17.02 -3.51
CA PRO A 9 10.09 16.62 -4.05
C PRO A 9 9.21 16.07 -2.91
N ARG A 10 7.92 16.44 -2.91
CA ARG A 10 7.01 16.16 -1.79
C ARG A 10 6.87 14.67 -1.45
N ASN A 11 7.23 13.79 -2.39
CA ASN A 11 6.86 12.37 -2.38
C ASN A 11 8.06 11.43 -2.46
N LYS A 12 9.29 11.88 -2.15
CA LYS A 12 10.43 10.94 -2.18
C LYS A 12 10.32 9.87 -1.10
N PHE A 13 10.66 8.64 -1.45
CA PHE A 13 10.87 7.57 -0.48
C PHE A 13 12.06 7.88 0.43
N THR A 14 11.92 7.66 1.73
CA THR A 14 12.92 8.06 2.75
C THR A 14 13.16 6.98 3.81
N GLY A 15 14.16 7.21 4.67
CA GLY A 15 14.61 6.29 5.72
C GLY A 15 14.90 4.90 5.18
N ILE A 16 14.21 3.86 5.69
CA ILE A 16 14.36 2.48 5.22
C ILE A 16 14.12 2.29 3.71
N LEU A 17 13.33 3.16 3.08
CA LEU A 17 13.05 3.14 1.63
C LEU A 17 13.92 4.13 0.84
N ALA A 18 14.93 4.77 1.46
CA ALA A 18 15.78 5.71 0.76
C ALA A 18 16.45 5.07 -0.47
N GLY A 19 16.42 5.77 -1.61
CA GLY A 19 16.95 5.29 -2.90
C GLY A 19 15.97 4.47 -3.74
N TRP A 20 14.74 4.22 -3.25
CA TRP A 20 13.70 3.53 -4.02
C TRP A 20 13.36 4.25 -5.33
N ASP A 21 13.13 5.58 -5.27
CA ASP A 21 12.81 6.38 -6.45
C ASP A 21 13.88 6.21 -7.55
N ASP A 22 15.16 6.28 -7.16
CA ASP A 22 16.28 6.22 -8.10
C ASP A 22 16.39 4.82 -8.75
N LEU A 23 16.10 3.76 -8.00
CA LEU A 23 16.09 2.39 -8.51
C LEU A 23 14.94 2.15 -9.48
N ILE A 24 13.74 2.64 -9.16
CA ILE A 24 12.57 2.56 -10.06
C ILE A 24 12.84 3.37 -11.32
N GLN A 25 13.30 4.61 -11.15
CA GLN A 25 13.64 5.50 -12.25
C GLN A 25 14.66 4.85 -13.20
N LYS A 26 15.75 4.29 -12.65
CA LYS A 26 16.76 3.57 -13.43
C LYS A 26 16.21 2.29 -14.08
N GLY A 27 15.42 1.51 -13.36
CA GLY A 27 14.84 0.26 -13.85
C GLY A 27 13.95 0.47 -15.07
N TYR A 28 13.15 1.53 -15.05
CA TYR A 28 12.27 1.92 -16.15
C TYR A 28 12.92 2.85 -17.19
N GLY A 29 14.21 3.22 -17.03
CA GLY A 29 14.89 4.14 -17.94
C GLY A 29 14.28 5.54 -17.98
N LEU A 30 13.73 6.01 -16.86
CA LEU A 30 13.04 7.29 -16.77
C LEU A 30 14.03 8.46 -16.56
N GLU A 31 13.79 9.57 -17.25
CA GLU A 31 14.59 10.80 -17.10
C GLU A 31 13.96 11.81 -16.14
N VAL A 32 12.75 11.51 -15.66
CA VAL A 32 11.92 12.38 -14.83
C VAL A 32 11.55 11.67 -13.53
N SER A 33 11.12 12.45 -12.53
CA SER A 33 10.64 11.93 -11.25
C SER A 33 9.46 10.99 -11.43
N ILE A 34 9.44 9.87 -10.68
CA ILE A 34 8.44 8.80 -10.80
C ILE A 34 7.02 9.23 -10.44
N ASP A 35 6.86 10.34 -9.69
CA ASP A 35 5.57 10.93 -9.32
C ASP A 35 4.99 11.86 -10.41
N SER A 36 5.69 12.03 -11.53
CA SER A 36 5.26 12.88 -12.63
C SER A 36 4.35 12.14 -13.62
N LYS A 37 3.44 12.89 -14.25
CA LYS A 37 2.61 12.38 -15.36
C LYS A 37 3.46 11.83 -16.51
N THR A 38 4.59 12.49 -16.78
CA THR A 38 5.53 12.08 -17.83
C THR A 38 6.17 10.73 -17.50
N ALA A 39 6.53 10.48 -16.24
CA ALA A 39 7.05 9.18 -15.82
C ALA A 39 6.03 8.07 -16.06
N GLU A 40 4.78 8.28 -15.63
CA GLU A 40 3.70 7.32 -15.87
C GLU A 40 3.58 6.99 -17.37
N ARG A 41 3.47 8.00 -18.22
CA ARG A 41 3.31 7.80 -19.68
C ARG A 41 4.47 7.00 -20.27
N ASN A 42 5.70 7.30 -19.85
CA ASN A 42 6.89 6.64 -20.37
C ASN A 42 7.05 5.22 -19.80
N ALA A 43 6.61 4.98 -18.57
CA ALA A 43 6.79 3.71 -17.88
C ALA A 43 5.97 2.58 -18.50
N TYR A 44 4.76 2.84 -19.00
CA TYR A 44 3.91 1.80 -19.59
C TYR A 44 4.41 1.29 -20.95
N GLY A 45 5.24 2.06 -21.65
CA GLY A 45 5.94 1.60 -22.85
C GLY A 45 7.29 0.95 -22.54
N ALA A 46 7.74 0.98 -21.29
CA ALA A 46 8.98 0.35 -20.88
C ALA A 46 8.76 -1.15 -20.62
N ASN A 47 9.80 -1.95 -20.85
CA ASN A 47 9.82 -3.37 -20.52
C ASN A 47 11.00 -3.67 -19.58
N PRO A 48 10.93 -3.21 -18.32
CA PRO A 48 12.01 -3.43 -17.37
C PRO A 48 12.12 -4.90 -16.98
N ASP A 49 13.33 -5.34 -16.63
CA ASP A 49 13.51 -6.59 -15.89
C ASP A 49 13.01 -6.40 -14.44
N LEU A 50 11.72 -6.68 -14.24
CA LEU A 50 11.03 -6.48 -12.97
C LEU A 50 11.59 -7.36 -11.86
N CYS A 51 11.95 -8.61 -12.13
CA CYS A 51 12.56 -9.49 -11.13
C CYS A 51 13.91 -8.94 -10.65
N SER A 52 14.75 -8.44 -11.56
CA SER A 52 16.00 -7.75 -11.21
C SER A 52 15.76 -6.45 -10.43
N LEU A 53 14.74 -5.68 -10.81
CA LEU A 53 14.37 -4.46 -10.10
C LEU A 53 13.90 -4.79 -8.67
N PHE A 54 13.05 -5.79 -8.50
CA PHE A 54 12.56 -6.24 -7.19
C PHE A 54 13.68 -6.72 -6.28
N ALA A 55 14.61 -7.53 -6.80
CA ALA A 55 15.80 -7.92 -6.04
C ALA A 55 16.61 -6.69 -5.56
N LYS A 56 16.77 -5.66 -6.40
CA LYS A 56 17.45 -4.41 -6.02
C LYS A 56 16.67 -3.61 -4.97
N LEU A 57 15.34 -3.53 -5.09
CA LEU A 57 14.50 -2.82 -4.12
C LEU A 57 14.54 -3.47 -2.74
N LEU A 58 14.46 -4.81 -2.68
CA LEU A 58 14.60 -5.55 -1.42
C LEU A 58 16.01 -5.40 -0.84
N GLY A 59 17.06 -5.59 -1.66
CA GLY A 59 18.44 -5.39 -1.23
C GLY A 59 18.74 -3.96 -0.76
N GLN A 60 18.04 -2.96 -1.30
CA GLN A 60 18.14 -1.59 -0.83
C GLN A 60 17.52 -1.40 0.56
N ILE A 61 16.39 -2.06 0.86
CA ILE A 61 15.81 -2.08 2.21
C ILE A 61 16.80 -2.72 3.20
N GLU A 62 17.38 -3.86 2.83
CA GLU A 62 18.37 -4.57 3.65
C GLU A 62 19.61 -3.69 3.92
N LYS A 63 20.12 -3.02 2.89
CA LYS A 63 21.25 -2.09 3.00
C LYS A 63 20.93 -0.89 3.88
N ASN A 64 19.71 -0.36 3.79
CA ASN A 64 19.27 0.78 4.60
C ASN A 64 19.00 0.39 6.06
N PHE A 65 18.80 -0.90 6.34
CA PHE A 65 18.56 -1.41 7.67
C PHE A 65 19.87 -1.52 8.45
N ASP A 66 20.09 -0.57 9.36
CA ASP A 66 21.24 -0.55 10.26
C ASP A 66 20.84 -1.17 11.60
N THR A 67 21.30 -2.39 11.88
CA THR A 67 21.00 -3.11 13.12
C THR A 67 21.54 -2.39 14.35
N GLU A 68 22.68 -1.69 14.26
CA GLU A 68 23.33 -1.04 15.40
C GLU A 68 22.61 0.24 15.80
N LYS A 69 22.20 1.04 14.81
CA LYS A 69 21.38 2.25 15.03
C LYS A 69 19.92 1.95 15.32
N SER A 70 19.46 0.72 15.19
CA SER A 70 18.05 0.36 15.39
C SER A 70 17.61 0.24 16.86
N SER A 71 18.49 0.53 17.81
CA SER A 71 18.33 0.18 19.23
C SER A 71 17.78 1.30 20.12
N VAL A 72 17.82 2.57 19.71
CA VAL A 72 17.54 3.71 20.61
C VAL A 72 16.38 4.58 20.11
N ASN A 73 15.13 4.12 20.29
CA ASN A 73 13.84 4.85 20.06
C ASN A 73 13.01 4.48 18.81
N LEU A 74 13.21 3.30 18.20
CA LEU A 74 12.28 2.81 17.18
C LEU A 74 10.91 2.44 17.77
N ALA A 75 9.86 2.59 16.95
CA ALA A 75 8.53 2.10 17.32
C ALA A 75 8.59 0.59 17.55
N LYS A 76 7.92 0.14 18.62
CA LYS A 76 7.84 -1.29 18.96
C LYS A 76 6.78 -2.04 18.15
N SER A 77 5.95 -1.35 17.37
CA SER A 77 4.93 -1.98 16.54
C SER A 77 5.00 -1.54 15.08
N ASN A 78 5.35 -2.50 14.23
CA ASN A 78 4.96 -2.55 12.81
C ASN A 78 3.97 -3.71 12.66
N TRP A 79 3.18 -3.71 11.60
CA TRP A 79 2.21 -4.76 11.23
C TRP A 79 1.07 -4.96 12.25
N GLU A 80 0.97 -4.07 13.24
CA GLU A 80 -0.11 -4.06 14.21
C GLU A 80 -1.44 -3.74 13.52
N LEU A 81 -2.31 -4.76 13.43
CA LEU A 81 -3.71 -4.59 13.06
C LEU A 81 -4.41 -3.73 14.10
N ARG A 82 -4.72 -2.49 13.71
CA ARG A 82 -5.38 -1.50 14.55
C ARG A 82 -6.54 -0.83 13.83
N ARG A 83 -7.44 -0.27 14.64
CA ARG A 83 -8.53 0.58 14.19
C ARG A 83 -8.33 1.96 14.80
N ALA A 84 -7.72 2.84 14.05
CA ALA A 84 -7.60 4.23 14.45
C ALA A 84 -8.92 4.92 14.09
N LEU A 85 -9.86 5.03 15.04
CA LEU A 85 -11.26 5.45 14.76
C LEU A 85 -11.49 6.97 14.72
N GLU A 86 -10.58 7.75 15.31
CA GLU A 86 -10.76 9.20 15.43
C GLU A 86 -10.54 9.91 14.09
N ILE A 87 -11.54 10.71 13.68
CA ILE A 87 -11.45 11.67 12.58
C ILE A 87 -11.19 13.03 13.19
N ARG A 88 -9.96 13.56 13.03
CA ARG A 88 -9.65 14.93 13.45
C ARG A 88 -10.34 15.91 12.50
N LYS A 89 -11.06 16.90 13.06
CA LYS A 89 -11.79 17.94 12.29
C LYS A 89 -10.92 18.68 11.26
N SER A 90 -9.61 18.73 11.47
CA SER A 90 -8.65 19.45 10.63
C SER A 90 -8.09 18.65 9.43
N ASN A 91 -8.55 17.42 9.19
CA ASN A 91 -7.99 16.57 8.13
C ASN A 91 -8.91 16.51 6.90
N PRO A 92 -8.59 17.22 5.80
CA PRO A 92 -9.46 17.31 4.63
C PRO A 92 -9.36 16.13 3.67
N SER A 93 -8.33 15.26 3.79
CA SER A 93 -8.10 14.16 2.84
C SER A 93 -9.31 13.23 2.80
N ARG A 94 -9.74 12.89 1.59
CA ARG A 94 -10.85 11.95 1.37
C ARG A 94 -10.44 10.53 1.73
N GLU A 95 -9.22 10.11 1.38
CA GLU A 95 -8.65 8.80 1.71
C GLU A 95 -8.70 8.58 3.23
N LYS A 96 -8.23 9.57 3.99
CA LYS A 96 -8.25 9.51 5.45
C LYS A 96 -9.64 9.56 6.06
N GLN A 97 -10.63 10.14 5.40
CA GLN A 97 -12.00 10.05 5.88
C GLN A 97 -12.58 8.65 5.60
N LEU A 98 -12.32 8.11 4.41
CA LEU A 98 -12.79 6.79 4.01
C LEU A 98 -12.16 5.68 4.86
N GLU A 99 -10.84 5.68 5.07
CA GLU A 99 -10.16 4.64 5.87
C GLU A 99 -10.75 4.56 7.30
N LYS A 100 -11.08 5.71 7.88
CA LYS A 100 -11.64 5.83 9.24
C LYS A 100 -13.08 5.36 9.27
N ARG A 101 -13.84 5.68 8.22
CA ARG A 101 -15.23 5.26 8.05
C ARG A 101 -15.32 3.74 7.94
N VAL A 102 -14.49 3.11 7.11
CA VAL A 102 -14.40 1.65 6.95
C VAL A 102 -14.08 0.99 8.29
N ALA A 103 -13.02 1.43 8.98
CA ALA A 103 -12.65 0.87 10.28
C ALA A 103 -13.74 1.02 11.36
N LYS A 104 -14.49 2.14 11.35
CA LYS A 104 -15.61 2.37 12.28
C LYS A 104 -16.81 1.47 11.99
N LEU A 105 -17.15 1.27 10.73
CA LEU A 105 -18.22 0.35 10.33
C LEU A 105 -17.86 -1.08 10.70
N SER A 106 -16.62 -1.50 10.42
CA SER A 106 -16.10 -2.80 10.82
C SER A 106 -16.19 -3.07 12.32
N ALA A 107 -15.73 -2.11 13.14
CA ALA A 107 -15.84 -2.21 14.59
C ALA A 107 -17.29 -2.29 15.08
N SER A 108 -18.21 -1.55 14.43
CA SER A 108 -19.63 -1.55 14.78
C SER A 108 -20.31 -2.87 14.44
N TYR A 109 -19.96 -3.47 13.30
CA TYR A 109 -20.44 -4.78 12.86
C TYR A 109 -19.97 -5.88 13.82
N GLU A 110 -18.68 -5.91 14.15
CA GLU A 110 -18.11 -6.91 15.07
C GLU A 110 -18.66 -6.81 16.49
N ALA A 111 -19.06 -5.62 16.93
CA ALA A 111 -19.70 -5.40 18.22
C ALA A 111 -21.21 -5.77 18.24
N GLY A 112 -21.79 -6.19 17.11
CA GLY A 112 -23.23 -6.46 16.98
C GLY A 112 -24.11 -5.21 17.08
N VAL A 113 -23.53 -4.02 16.88
CA VAL A 113 -24.22 -2.73 17.08
C VAL A 113 -24.97 -2.27 15.83
N ARG A 114 -24.61 -2.79 14.65
CA ARG A 114 -25.22 -2.39 13.38
C ARG A 114 -25.36 -3.56 12.41
N ASP A 115 -26.48 -3.56 11.71
CA ASP A 115 -26.73 -4.37 10.50
C ASP A 115 -26.19 -3.67 9.23
N CYS A 116 -25.05 -2.99 9.37
CA CYS A 116 -24.30 -2.53 8.21
C CYS A 116 -23.61 -3.76 7.63
N GLY A 117 -23.73 -4.02 6.32
CA GLY A 117 -23.24 -5.23 5.64
C GLY A 117 -21.81 -5.67 6.01
N PRO A 118 -21.38 -6.87 5.59
CA PRO A 118 -20.28 -7.61 6.20
C PRO A 118 -18.90 -6.94 6.02
N LEU A 119 -18.60 -5.89 6.80
CA LEU A 119 -17.30 -5.25 6.88
C LEU A 119 -16.47 -5.83 8.03
N LYS A 120 -16.54 -7.14 8.26
CA LYS A 120 -15.72 -7.81 9.27
C LYS A 120 -14.24 -7.79 8.86
N GLY A 121 -13.31 -7.71 9.82
CA GLY A 121 -11.88 -7.90 9.52
C GLY A 121 -11.19 -6.73 8.82
N TRP A 122 -11.77 -5.52 8.87
CA TRP A 122 -11.11 -4.32 8.33
C TRP A 122 -10.35 -3.54 9.40
N PHE A 123 -9.17 -3.09 9.03
CA PHE A 123 -8.22 -2.32 9.82
C PHE A 123 -7.72 -1.14 9.00
N ASN A 124 -7.20 -0.12 9.68
CA ASN A 124 -6.69 1.07 9.01
C ASN A 124 -5.41 1.59 9.64
N GLN A 125 -4.63 2.32 8.84
CA GLN A 125 -3.37 2.92 9.26
C GLN A 125 -2.43 1.89 9.91
N VAL A 126 -2.29 0.70 9.33
CA VAL A 126 -1.42 -0.35 9.86
C VAL A 126 0.03 0.10 9.69
N PRO A 127 0.82 0.26 10.78
CA PRO A 127 2.17 0.80 10.69
C PRO A 127 3.07 -0.16 9.92
N ALA A 128 3.72 0.30 8.85
CA ALA A 128 4.51 -0.58 7.99
C ALA A 128 6.00 -0.21 7.92
N ALA A 129 6.41 1.00 8.35
CA ALA A 129 7.82 1.41 8.28
C ALA A 129 8.39 2.10 9.54
N SER A 130 7.55 2.44 10.52
CA SER A 130 7.94 3.29 11.67
C SER A 130 8.92 2.60 12.63
N GLY A 131 8.94 1.27 12.63
CA GLY A 131 9.81 0.44 13.46
C GLY A 131 11.18 0.07 12.87
N TYR A 132 11.55 0.53 11.66
CA TYR A 132 12.87 0.21 11.05
C TYR A 132 13.88 1.36 11.15
N PHE A 133 13.42 2.60 11.28
CA PHE A 133 14.28 3.77 11.18
C PHE A 133 13.82 4.90 12.11
N GLU A 134 14.75 5.54 12.83
CA GLU A 134 14.43 6.50 13.90
C GLU A 134 13.87 7.84 13.38
N SER A 135 14.04 8.11 12.08
CA SER A 135 13.66 9.39 11.52
C SER A 135 12.14 9.61 11.60
N ARG A 136 11.76 10.85 11.94
CA ARG A 136 10.37 11.33 11.82
C ARG A 136 9.81 11.19 10.39
N GLN A 137 10.65 10.89 9.39
CA GLN A 137 10.27 10.77 7.99
C GLN A 137 9.45 9.51 7.72
N ASN A 138 9.74 8.38 8.40
CA ASN A 138 9.03 7.10 8.18
C ASN A 138 7.88 6.83 9.14
N ARG A 139 7.70 7.68 10.17
CA ARG A 139 6.63 7.52 11.18
C ARG A 139 5.22 7.60 10.62
N LYS A 140 5.04 8.06 9.38
CA LYS A 140 3.74 8.20 8.71
C LYS A 140 3.46 7.14 7.66
N ASN A 141 4.39 6.22 7.42
CA ASN A 141 4.20 5.17 6.41
C ASN A 141 3.37 4.04 7.04
N SER A 142 2.07 4.11 6.78
CA SER A 142 1.09 3.14 7.23
C SER A 142 0.24 2.75 6.04
N ILE A 143 -0.12 1.48 5.95
CA ILE A 143 -1.06 1.00 4.95
C ILE A 143 -2.43 1.61 5.28
N ASP A 144 -3.07 2.25 4.30
CA ASP A 144 -4.36 2.93 4.49
C ASP A 144 -5.40 1.97 5.05
N LEU A 145 -5.58 0.82 4.38
CA LEU A 145 -6.51 -0.23 4.77
C LEU A 145 -5.86 -1.62 4.73
N VAL A 146 -6.20 -2.45 5.70
CA VAL A 146 -5.92 -3.89 5.66
C VAL A 146 -7.23 -4.64 5.86
N HIS A 147 -7.52 -5.60 4.98
CA HIS A 147 -8.67 -6.48 5.11
C HIS A 147 -8.19 -7.92 5.34
N GLU A 148 -8.60 -8.52 6.44
CA GLU A 148 -8.43 -9.94 6.72
C GLU A 148 -9.51 -10.74 5.98
N THR A 149 -9.20 -11.17 4.75
CA THR A 149 -10.14 -11.92 3.90
C THR A 149 -10.33 -13.36 4.37
N LYS A 150 -9.34 -13.90 5.08
CA LYS A 150 -9.43 -15.17 5.78
C LYS A 150 -8.64 -15.06 7.10
N PRO A 151 -9.28 -15.34 8.25
CA PRO A 151 -8.66 -15.19 9.56
C PRO A 151 -7.25 -15.78 9.62
N GLU A 152 -6.27 -14.95 10.01
CA GLU A 152 -4.86 -15.31 10.23
C GLU A 152 -4.10 -15.87 9.01
N LYS A 153 -4.73 -15.95 7.84
CA LYS A 153 -4.18 -16.62 6.64
C LYS A 153 -4.07 -15.70 5.44
N GLU A 154 -5.09 -14.89 5.17
CA GLU A 154 -5.15 -14.11 3.94
C GLU A 154 -5.49 -12.65 4.24
N TYR A 155 -4.67 -11.75 3.70
CA TYR A 155 -4.81 -10.32 3.90
C TYR A 155 -4.74 -9.56 2.57
N ALA A 156 -5.54 -8.51 2.45
CA ALA A 156 -5.38 -7.49 1.42
C ALA A 156 -4.79 -6.23 2.05
N PHE A 157 -3.65 -5.76 1.52
CA PHE A 157 -3.08 -4.45 1.81
C PHE A 157 -3.55 -3.49 0.74
N ILE A 158 -4.16 -2.39 1.15
CA ILE A 158 -4.88 -1.50 0.24
C ILE A 158 -4.34 -0.08 0.41
N GLU A 159 -3.89 0.49 -0.70
CA GLU A 159 -3.57 1.91 -0.86
C GLU A 159 -4.79 2.62 -1.49
N LEU A 160 -5.28 3.69 -0.87
CA LEU A 160 -6.45 4.43 -1.35
C LEU A 160 -6.02 5.63 -2.21
N LYS A 161 -6.69 5.83 -3.34
CA LYS A 161 -6.50 7.02 -4.18
C LYS A 161 -7.85 7.66 -4.53
N LEU A 162 -8.26 8.69 -3.76
CA LEU A 162 -9.55 9.37 -3.94
C LEU A 162 -9.39 10.81 -4.42
N ASP A 163 -8.34 11.49 -3.99
CA ASP A 163 -8.08 12.87 -4.31
C ASP A 163 -7.56 13.00 -5.75
N PRO A 164 -7.97 14.05 -6.51
CA PRO A 164 -7.48 14.27 -7.85
C PRO A 164 -5.96 14.36 -7.99
N ASN A 165 -5.31 14.82 -6.91
CA ASN A 165 -3.88 15.07 -6.82
C ASN A 165 -3.13 13.95 -6.06
N SER A 166 -3.73 12.77 -5.87
CA SER A 166 -3.13 11.63 -5.16
C SER A 166 -2.06 10.87 -5.98
N GLY A 167 -1.52 11.50 -7.02
CA GLY A 167 -0.55 10.92 -7.94
C GLY A 167 -1.21 10.11 -9.06
N TRP A 168 -0.44 9.19 -9.61
CA TRP A 168 -0.77 8.42 -10.82
C TRP A 168 -0.69 6.91 -10.53
N PRO A 169 -1.49 6.07 -11.22
CA PRO A 169 -1.48 4.61 -11.02
C PRO A 169 -0.08 3.97 -11.00
N PHE A 170 0.83 4.42 -11.87
CA PHE A 170 2.23 4.00 -11.87
C PHE A 170 2.91 4.26 -10.50
N TYR A 171 2.83 5.47 -9.96
CA TYR A 171 3.43 5.80 -8.68
C TYR A 171 2.74 5.07 -7.51
N ALA A 172 1.40 4.99 -7.54
CA ALA A 172 0.61 4.27 -6.54
C ALA A 172 0.97 2.78 -6.45
N THR A 173 1.36 2.17 -7.58
CA THR A 173 1.86 0.79 -7.62
C THR A 173 3.12 0.64 -6.77
N PHE A 174 4.09 1.55 -6.91
CA PHE A 174 5.31 1.49 -6.12
C PHE A 174 5.11 1.89 -4.66
N GLU A 175 4.11 2.73 -4.37
CA GLU A 175 3.71 2.99 -2.98
C GLU A 175 3.22 1.72 -2.29
N ILE A 176 2.28 0.97 -2.88
CA ILE A 176 1.79 -0.28 -2.26
C ILE A 176 2.84 -1.38 -2.28
N LEU A 177 3.68 -1.47 -3.32
CA LEU A 177 4.82 -2.38 -3.35
C LEU A 177 5.81 -2.07 -2.22
N SER A 178 5.99 -0.80 -1.84
CA SER A 178 6.87 -0.47 -0.70
C SER A 178 6.44 -1.15 0.59
N TYR A 179 5.14 -1.24 0.84
CA TYR A 179 4.60 -1.99 1.98
C TYR A 179 4.78 -3.50 1.80
N GLY A 180 4.53 -4.03 0.59
CA GLY A 180 4.80 -5.44 0.28
C GLY A 180 6.26 -5.84 0.54
N PHE A 181 7.22 -5.03 0.12
CA PHE A 181 8.65 -5.32 0.27
C PHE A 181 9.13 -5.18 1.72
N LEU A 182 8.60 -4.21 2.47
CA LEU A 182 8.83 -4.14 3.91
C LEU A 182 8.27 -5.35 4.65
N TYR A 183 7.13 -5.88 4.18
CA TYR A 183 6.57 -7.12 4.71
C TYR A 183 7.49 -8.30 4.44
N LEU A 184 7.97 -8.48 3.20
CA LEU A 184 8.91 -9.55 2.82
C LEU A 184 10.19 -9.48 3.66
N PHE A 185 10.77 -8.29 3.81
CA PHE A 185 11.94 -8.05 4.63
C PHE A 185 11.72 -8.47 6.09
N THR A 186 10.58 -8.08 6.66
CA THR A 186 10.23 -8.44 8.04
C THR A 186 10.01 -9.93 8.20
N ARG A 187 9.24 -10.52 7.30
CA ARG A 187 8.89 -11.94 7.34
C ARG A 187 10.11 -12.82 7.18
N SER A 188 11.12 -12.39 6.44
CA SER A 188 12.36 -13.14 6.25
C SER A 188 13.31 -13.02 7.46
N ASN A 189 13.14 -12.01 8.30
CA ASN A 189 14.06 -11.71 9.40
C ASN A 189 13.47 -12.07 10.77
N ALA A 190 13.99 -13.13 11.39
CA ALA A 190 13.47 -13.65 12.67
C ALA A 190 13.53 -12.65 13.82
N SER A 191 14.59 -11.84 13.91
CA SER A 191 14.72 -10.86 14.99
C SER A 191 13.71 -9.72 14.82
N LEU A 192 13.41 -9.32 13.57
CA LEU A 192 12.38 -8.34 13.28
C LEU A 192 10.97 -8.88 13.56
N ARG A 193 10.69 -10.15 13.21
CA ARG A 193 9.41 -10.79 13.57
C ARG A 193 9.20 -10.81 15.08
N GLU A 194 10.23 -11.20 15.84
CA GLU A 194 10.13 -11.23 17.30
C GLU A 194 10.00 -9.82 17.89
N ARG A 195 10.73 -8.85 17.34
CA ARG A 195 10.66 -7.45 17.76
C ARG A 195 9.27 -6.83 17.57
N PHE A 196 8.62 -7.10 16.44
CA PHE A 196 7.30 -6.57 16.13
C PHE A 196 6.16 -7.48 16.57
N LYS A 197 6.49 -8.60 17.21
CA LYS A 197 5.52 -9.47 17.84
C LYS A 197 4.75 -8.68 18.87
N SER A 198 3.43 -8.75 18.79
CA SER A 198 2.57 -8.09 19.74
C SER A 198 2.12 -9.05 20.82
N PRO A 199 1.94 -8.58 22.06
CA PRO A 199 1.29 -9.39 23.10
C PRO A 199 -0.20 -9.68 22.80
N LYS A 200 -0.79 -9.08 21.76
CA LYS A 200 -2.17 -9.37 21.32
C LYS A 200 -2.16 -10.45 20.23
N GLU A 201 -2.72 -11.62 20.53
CA GLU A 201 -2.69 -12.85 19.71
C GLU A 201 -3.02 -12.64 18.21
N LYS A 202 -3.98 -11.77 17.88
CA LYS A 202 -4.40 -11.50 16.49
C LYS A 202 -3.36 -10.81 15.60
N GLN A 203 -2.31 -10.23 16.17
CA GLN A 203 -1.30 -9.49 15.38
C GLN A 203 -0.20 -10.40 14.82
N ASP A 204 -0.04 -11.61 15.37
CA ASP A 204 0.85 -12.63 14.80
C ASP A 204 0.37 -13.12 13.43
N GLY A 205 -0.95 -13.07 13.18
CA GLY A 205 -1.57 -13.56 11.94
C GLY A 205 -1.04 -12.89 10.69
N VAL A 206 -0.88 -11.55 10.69
CA VAL A 206 -0.40 -10.81 9.50
C VAL A 206 1.00 -11.26 9.09
N LEU A 207 1.94 -11.35 10.03
CA LEU A 207 3.31 -11.76 9.74
C LEU A 207 3.45 -13.24 9.37
N LYS A 208 2.41 -14.05 9.63
CA LYS A 208 2.34 -15.48 9.29
C LYS A 208 1.41 -15.77 8.10
N ALA A 209 0.82 -14.74 7.48
CA ALA A 209 -0.10 -14.88 6.35
C ALA A 209 0.40 -15.86 5.27
N GLU A 210 -0.48 -16.71 4.79
CA GLU A 210 -0.21 -17.60 3.65
C GLU A 210 -0.36 -16.82 2.34
N LYS A 211 -1.16 -15.75 2.34
CA LYS A 211 -1.47 -14.95 1.15
C LYS A 211 -1.61 -13.47 1.43
N ILE A 212 -1.00 -12.66 0.59
CA ILE A 212 -1.15 -11.21 0.57
C ILE A 212 -1.59 -10.74 -0.82
N ARG A 213 -2.58 -9.84 -0.85
CA ARG A 213 -2.93 -9.07 -2.05
C ARG A 213 -2.57 -7.62 -1.84
N LEU A 214 -1.78 -7.06 -2.76
CA LEU A 214 -1.43 -5.65 -2.81
C LEU A 214 -2.40 -4.97 -3.77
N ILE A 215 -3.20 -4.05 -3.25
CA ILE A 215 -4.30 -3.44 -3.99
C ILE A 215 -4.12 -1.93 -4.01
N VAL A 216 -4.14 -1.35 -5.20
CA VAL A 216 -4.45 0.08 -5.35
C VAL A 216 -5.95 0.18 -5.60
N LEU A 217 -6.65 0.91 -4.73
CA LEU A 217 -8.09 1.06 -4.78
C LEU A 217 -8.46 2.52 -4.99
N ALA A 218 -9.18 2.78 -6.08
CA ALA A 218 -9.51 4.13 -6.50
C ALA A 218 -10.86 4.19 -7.23
N PRO A 219 -11.49 5.38 -7.40
CA PRO A 219 -12.60 5.55 -8.31
C PRO A 219 -12.15 5.28 -9.75
N GLU A 220 -13.07 4.88 -10.63
CA GLU A 220 -12.76 4.67 -12.06
C GLU A 220 -12.11 5.91 -12.70
N SER A 221 -12.58 7.10 -12.32
CA SER A 221 -12.04 8.38 -12.77
C SER A 221 -10.58 8.63 -12.38
N TYR A 222 -10.03 7.92 -11.39
CA TYR A 222 -8.60 7.97 -11.09
C TYR A 222 -7.77 7.29 -12.19
N TYR A 223 -8.21 6.11 -12.63
CA TYR A 223 -7.55 5.33 -13.68
C TYR A 223 -7.72 5.99 -15.05
N SER A 224 -8.88 6.59 -15.32
CA SER A 224 -9.14 7.32 -16.57
C SER A 224 -8.35 8.63 -16.72
N LYS A 225 -7.64 9.09 -15.68
CA LYS A 225 -6.71 10.23 -15.81
C LYS A 225 -5.40 9.85 -16.48
N SER A 226 -4.99 8.58 -16.35
CA SER A 226 -3.90 8.10 -17.17
C SER A 226 -4.36 8.31 -18.62
N GLU A 227 -3.57 8.95 -19.47
CA GLU A 227 -3.92 9.12 -20.90
C GLU A 227 -3.90 7.76 -21.64
N GLN A 228 -3.80 6.68 -20.90
CA GLN A 228 -3.68 5.32 -21.36
C GLN A 228 -5.04 4.65 -21.39
N SER A 229 -5.18 3.71 -22.32
CA SER A 229 -6.34 2.83 -22.31
C SER A 229 -6.34 1.94 -21.06
N VAL A 230 -7.53 1.53 -20.60
CA VAL A 230 -7.69 0.52 -19.53
C VAL A 230 -6.85 -0.73 -19.83
N ARG A 231 -6.78 -1.14 -21.11
CA ARG A 231 -5.96 -2.27 -21.55
C ARG A 231 -4.47 -2.12 -21.20
N VAL A 232 -3.90 -0.92 -21.31
CA VAL A 232 -2.49 -0.68 -20.97
C VAL A 232 -2.27 -0.81 -19.46
N LEU A 233 -3.23 -0.34 -18.65
CA LEU A 233 -3.18 -0.53 -17.20
C LEU A 233 -3.30 -2.02 -16.83
N ASP A 234 -4.15 -2.78 -17.52
CA ASP A 234 -4.30 -4.23 -17.32
C ASP A 234 -3.01 -4.98 -17.69
N GLU A 235 -2.37 -4.64 -18.81
CA GLU A 235 -1.07 -5.21 -19.23
C GLU A 235 0.05 -4.87 -18.24
N PHE A 236 0.08 -3.63 -17.74
CA PHE A 236 1.02 -3.21 -16.70
C PHE A 236 0.79 -3.95 -15.38
N GLN A 237 -0.47 -4.07 -14.93
CA GLN A 237 -0.83 -4.85 -13.76
C GLN A 237 -0.40 -6.30 -13.89
N GLY A 238 -0.70 -6.94 -15.03
CA GLY A 238 -0.33 -8.33 -15.29
C GLY A 238 1.18 -8.55 -15.26
N SER A 239 1.95 -7.60 -15.77
CA SER A 239 3.43 -7.64 -15.73
C SER A 239 3.97 -7.55 -14.29
N ILE A 240 3.43 -6.62 -13.49
CA ILE A 240 3.80 -6.47 -12.07
C ILE A 240 3.39 -7.70 -11.25
N ASP A 241 2.14 -8.18 -11.39
CA ASP A 241 1.62 -9.33 -10.64
C ASP A 241 2.43 -10.60 -10.95
N SER A 242 2.69 -10.88 -12.23
CA SER A 242 3.46 -12.06 -12.65
C SER A 242 4.88 -12.04 -12.08
N ALA A 243 5.59 -10.91 -12.23
CA ALA A 243 6.95 -10.77 -11.71
C ALA A 243 6.98 -10.81 -10.17
N LEU A 244 5.97 -10.26 -9.48
CA LEU A 244 5.90 -10.26 -8.02
C LEU A 244 5.69 -11.67 -7.48
N ARG A 245 4.80 -12.45 -8.10
CA ARG A 245 4.57 -13.85 -7.74
C ARG A 245 5.83 -14.68 -7.88
N GLU A 246 6.49 -14.58 -9.04
CA GLU A 246 7.74 -15.28 -9.30
C GLU A 246 8.83 -14.89 -8.30
N PHE A 247 8.97 -13.59 -8.02
CA PHE A 247 9.96 -13.09 -7.07
C PHE A 247 9.70 -13.61 -5.65
N VAL A 248 8.44 -13.57 -5.18
CA VAL A 248 8.09 -14.00 -3.82
C VAL A 248 8.22 -15.50 -3.65
N GLU A 249 7.81 -16.30 -4.63
CA GLU A 249 7.98 -17.76 -4.62
C GLU A 249 9.44 -18.17 -4.40
N LYS A 250 10.38 -17.43 -5.01
CA LYS A 250 11.82 -17.66 -4.87
C LYS A 250 12.43 -17.11 -3.58
N THR A 251 11.78 -16.13 -2.95
CA THR A 251 12.36 -15.36 -1.84
C THR A 251 11.85 -15.81 -0.47
N VAL A 252 10.55 -16.14 -0.36
CA VAL A 252 9.90 -16.43 0.92
C VAL A 252 9.02 -17.66 0.80
N GLN A 253 9.34 -18.71 1.56
CA GLN A 253 8.54 -19.92 1.60
C GLN A 253 7.15 -19.68 2.22
N ASN A 254 6.17 -20.46 1.76
CA ASN A 254 4.80 -20.48 2.27
C ASN A 254 4.12 -19.10 2.26
N LEU A 255 4.38 -18.30 1.22
CA LEU A 255 3.73 -17.01 1.00
C LEU A 255 3.38 -16.86 -0.48
N GLU A 256 2.12 -16.60 -0.77
CA GLU A 256 1.68 -16.07 -2.05
C GLU A 256 1.51 -14.55 -1.94
N MET A 257 2.09 -13.78 -2.86
CA MET A 257 1.84 -12.35 -2.97
C MET A 257 1.45 -11.99 -4.40
N GLY A 258 0.39 -11.18 -4.53
CA GLY A 258 -0.07 -10.70 -5.84
C GLY A 258 -0.42 -9.22 -5.80
N PHE A 259 -0.56 -8.62 -6.97
CA PHE A 259 -0.85 -7.20 -7.17
C PHE A 259 -2.06 -7.01 -8.09
N GLU A 260 -2.90 -6.02 -7.76
CA GLU A 260 -4.05 -5.64 -8.60
C GLU A 260 -4.49 -4.18 -8.42
N PHE A 261 -5.02 -3.60 -9.50
CA PHE A 261 -5.85 -2.41 -9.46
C PHE A 261 -7.30 -2.80 -9.28
N ARG A 262 -7.97 -2.12 -8.35
CA ARG A 262 -9.41 -2.27 -8.14
C ARG A 262 -10.12 -0.93 -8.13
N LYS A 263 -11.39 -0.97 -8.50
CA LYS A 263 -12.29 0.18 -8.45
C LYS A 263 -13.40 0.00 -7.43
N PHE A 264 -13.88 1.13 -6.90
CA PHE A 264 -15.12 1.13 -6.13
C PHE A 264 -16.30 0.81 -7.04
N THR A 265 -17.21 -0.03 -6.57
CA THR A 265 -18.50 -0.32 -7.24
C THR A 265 -19.52 0.81 -7.08
N ASN A 266 -19.32 1.67 -6.08
CA ASN A 266 -20.15 2.85 -5.80
C ASN A 266 -19.32 4.13 -5.94
N PRO A 267 -19.94 5.29 -6.24
CA PRO A 267 -19.22 6.56 -6.27
C PRO A 267 -18.77 6.93 -4.85
N VAL A 268 -17.45 6.85 -4.62
CA VAL A 268 -16.80 7.30 -3.37
C VAL A 268 -15.78 8.36 -3.73
N THR A 269 -16.29 9.50 -4.21
CA THR A 269 -15.48 10.60 -4.73
C THR A 269 -15.64 11.88 -3.94
N THR A 270 -16.74 12.04 -3.20
CA THR A 270 -17.05 13.24 -2.41
C THR A 270 -17.08 12.93 -0.91
N LYS A 271 -17.08 13.97 -0.06
CA LYS A 271 -17.18 13.76 1.40
C LYS A 271 -18.56 13.25 1.78
N GLU A 272 -19.59 13.76 1.13
CA GLU A 272 -20.99 13.37 1.32
C GLU A 272 -21.20 11.88 0.98
N GLU A 273 -20.56 11.40 -0.09
CA GLU A 273 -20.54 9.97 -0.44
C GLU A 273 -19.82 9.12 0.62
N ILE A 274 -18.68 9.59 1.13
CA ILE A 274 -17.96 8.90 2.22
C ILE A 274 -18.79 8.85 3.51
N GLU A 275 -19.54 9.92 3.84
CA GLU A 275 -20.43 9.93 5.00
C GLU A 275 -21.55 8.90 4.87
N ARG A 276 -22.11 8.79 3.65
CA ARG A 276 -23.15 7.82 3.27
C ARG A 276 -22.61 6.42 3.01
N PHE A 277 -21.30 6.22 2.95
CA PHE A 277 -20.70 4.91 2.75
C PHE A 277 -21.15 3.92 3.83
N GLN A 278 -21.62 2.76 3.36
CA GLN A 278 -22.11 1.65 4.20
C GLN A 278 -21.32 0.35 3.99
N GLY A 279 -20.50 0.27 2.93
CA GLY A 279 -19.71 -0.89 2.54
C GLY A 279 -19.50 -0.96 1.03
N PHE A 280 -18.62 -1.86 0.60
CA PHE A 280 -18.34 -2.16 -0.80
C PHE A 280 -17.57 -3.48 -0.91
N GLU A 281 -17.72 -4.14 -2.05
CA GLU A 281 -16.77 -5.14 -2.52
C GLU A 281 -15.91 -4.49 -3.61
N PRO A 282 -14.58 -4.46 -3.47
CA PRO A 282 -13.70 -3.93 -4.52
C PRO A 282 -13.84 -4.75 -5.82
N ALA A 283 -14.20 -4.11 -6.93
CA ALA A 283 -14.27 -4.77 -8.24
C ALA A 283 -12.95 -4.64 -9.01
N LEU A 284 -12.65 -5.62 -9.87
CA LEU A 284 -11.52 -5.51 -10.80
C LEU A 284 -11.76 -4.35 -11.77
N LEU A 285 -10.70 -3.65 -12.16
CA LEU A 285 -10.80 -2.46 -13.03
C LEU A 285 -11.57 -2.74 -14.34
N GLY A 286 -11.39 -3.94 -14.91
CA GLY A 286 -12.06 -4.41 -16.14
C GLY A 286 -13.37 -5.19 -15.95
N ALA A 287 -13.83 -5.47 -14.73
CA ALA A 287 -15.09 -6.18 -14.51
C ALA A 287 -16.30 -5.28 -14.88
N ARG A 288 -17.29 -5.87 -15.59
CA ARG A 288 -18.60 -5.21 -15.77
C ARG A 288 -19.35 -5.26 -14.45
N LEU A 289 -20.01 -4.16 -14.08
CA LEU A 289 -20.79 -4.05 -12.84
C LEU A 289 -21.91 -5.11 -12.73
N ASP A 290 -22.28 -5.74 -13.85
CA ASP A 290 -23.39 -6.70 -13.95
C ASP A 290 -22.99 -8.15 -13.63
N GLU A 291 -21.70 -8.44 -13.33
CA GLU A 291 -21.22 -9.82 -13.07
C GLU A 291 -21.30 -10.25 -11.60
N HIS A 292 -21.84 -9.40 -10.72
CA HIS A 292 -22.08 -9.71 -9.30
C HIS A 292 -23.51 -9.32 -8.88
N ILE A 293 -24.50 -10.07 -9.36
CA ILE A 293 -25.82 -10.22 -8.74
C ILE A 293 -26.10 -11.71 -8.54
#